data_AF-A0A815PG71-F1
#
_entry.id   AF-A0A815PG71-F1
#
_cell.length_a   1.000
_cell.length_b   1.000
_cell.length_c   1.000
_cell.angle_alpha   90.00
_cell.angle_beta   90.00
_cell.angle_gamma   90.00
#
_symmetry.space_group_name_H-M   'P 1'
#
loop_
_entity.id
_entity.type
_entity.pdbx_description
1 polymer ?
#
loop_
_entity_poly.entity_id
_entity_poly.type
_entity_poly.pdbx_seq_one_letter_code
_entity_poly.pdbx_strand_id
1 'polypeptide(L)'
;DIFDERFYGLPNLIDALSAIIIEMTNIGEEFLGPLERLTVMTIDYYPRYQPKPQATTCSSVIKMILALQTKPNSYKPFLSRIGIFTY
;
A
#
# COMPACT_ATOMS: atom_id res chain seq x y z
N ASP A 1 2.39 3.55 26.21
CA ASP A 1 1.67 3.19 24.98
C ASP A 1 0.96 4.39 24.37
N ILE A 2 1.63 5.04 23.43
CA ILE A 2 0.96 5.92 22.47
C ILE A 2 0.88 5.07 21.22
N PHE A 3 -0.28 4.44 20.98
CA PHE A 3 -0.56 3.89 19.66
C PHE A 3 -0.45 5.07 18.70
N ASP A 4 0.61 5.04 17.92
CA ASP A 4 1.13 6.21 17.26
C ASP A 4 0.13 6.67 16.19
N GLU A 5 -0.47 7.84 16.43
CA GLU A 5 -1.61 8.38 15.67
C GLU A 5 -1.34 8.45 14.16
N ARG A 6 -0.05 8.52 13.81
CA ARG A 6 0.45 8.45 12.44
C ARG A 6 -0.01 7.19 11.69
N PHE A 7 -0.20 6.07 12.40
CA PHE A 7 -0.66 4.82 11.79
C PHE A 7 -2.16 4.84 11.48
N TYR A 8 -3.00 5.54 12.26
CA TYR A 8 -4.42 5.67 11.91
C TYR A 8 -4.66 6.40 10.59
N GLY A 9 -3.75 7.29 10.19
CA GLY A 9 -3.81 7.98 8.90
C GLY A 9 -3.27 7.17 7.72
N LEU A 10 -2.53 6.09 7.98
CA LEU A 10 -1.80 5.33 6.96
C LEU A 10 -2.74 4.67 5.92
N PRO A 11 -3.88 4.04 6.31
CA PRO A 11 -4.84 3.53 5.34
C PRO A 11 -5.42 4.60 4.40
N ASN A 12 -5.68 5.79 4.93
CA ASN A 12 -6.23 6.91 4.15
C ASN A 12 -5.18 7.45 3.16
N LEU A 13 -3.92 7.52 3.59
CA LEU A 13 -2.81 7.89 2.71
C LEU A 13 -2.64 6.91 1.56
N ILE A 14 -2.68 5.59 1.84
CA ILE A 14 -2.60 4.56 0.81
C ILE A 14 -3.77 4.66 -0.16
N ASP A 15 -5.00 4.90 0.33
CA ASP A 15 -6.17 5.04 -0.53
C ASP A 15 -6.02 6.26 -1.48
N ALA A 16 -5.57 7.40 -0.95
CA ALA A 16 -5.30 8.59 -1.74
C ALA A 16 -4.22 8.38 -2.81
N LEU A 17 -3.11 7.72 -2.45
CA LEU A 17 -2.04 7.38 -3.40
C LEU A 17 -2.53 6.39 -4.48
N SER A 18 -3.38 5.44 -4.10
CA SER A 18 -3.97 4.48 -5.05
C SER A 18 -4.81 5.20 -6.11
N ALA A 19 -5.63 6.16 -5.70
CA ALA A 19 -6.41 6.99 -6.62
C ALA A 19 -5.51 7.81 -7.56
N ILE A 20 -4.42 8.40 -7.05
CA ILE A 20 -3.47 9.15 -7.86
C ILE A 20 -2.77 8.23 -8.89
N ILE A 21 -2.32 7.06 -8.47
CA ILE A 21 -1.61 6.09 -9.33
C ILE A 21 -2.44 5.66 -10.54
N ILE A 22 -3.75 5.48 -10.35
CA ILE A 22 -4.69 5.12 -11.42
C ILE A 22 -4.68 6.19 -12.52
N GLU A 23 -4.69 7.46 -12.12
CA GLU A 23 -4.75 8.60 -13.04
C GLU A 23 -3.42 8.94 -13.71
N MET A 24 -2.29 8.51 -13.14
CA MET A 24 -0.98 8.71 -13.76
C MET A 24 -0.89 7.96 -15.08
N THR A 25 -0.08 8.38 -16.04
CA THR A 25 0.21 7.56 -17.24
C THR A 25 1.35 6.57 -16.97
N ASN A 26 2.37 7.01 -16.23
CA ASN A 26 3.53 6.21 -15.85
C ASN A 26 3.96 6.54 -14.41
N ILE A 27 4.65 5.62 -13.74
CA ILE A 27 5.24 5.81 -12.42
C ILE A 27 6.76 5.70 -12.55
N GLY A 28 7.49 6.66 -11.99
CA GLY A 28 8.96 6.58 -11.89
C GLY A 28 9.39 5.48 -10.93
N GLU A 29 10.47 4.76 -11.26
CA GLU A 29 11.00 3.66 -10.44
C GLU A 29 11.41 4.13 -9.04
N GLU A 30 11.81 5.39 -8.89
CA GLU A 30 12.16 6.03 -7.62
C GLU A 30 11.02 6.05 -6.61
N PHE A 31 9.76 5.97 -7.07
CA PHE A 31 8.58 5.94 -6.21
C PHE A 31 8.19 4.53 -5.75
N LEU A 32 8.68 3.48 -6.39
CA LEU A 32 8.32 2.10 -6.04
C LEU A 32 8.81 1.72 -4.65
N GLY A 33 10.06 2.02 -4.31
CA GLY A 33 10.62 1.72 -2.97
C GLY A 33 9.86 2.40 -1.80
N PRO A 34 9.50 3.69 -1.89
CA PRO A 34 8.59 4.33 -0.94
C PRO A 34 7.21 3.67 -0.85
N LEU A 35 6.57 3.37 -2.00
CA LEU A 35 5.25 2.74 -2.03
C LEU A 35 5.28 1.34 -1.39
N GLU A 36 6.32 0.54 -1.68
CA GLU A 36 6.54 -0.78 -1.09
C GLU A 36 6.62 -0.69 0.43
N ARG A 37 7.45 0.23 0.96
CA ARG A 37 7.61 0.42 2.40
C ARG A 37 6.30 0.83 3.07
N LEU A 38 5.52 1.71 2.45
CA LEU A 38 4.20 2.10 2.98
C LEU A 38 3.24 0.90 3.01
N THR A 39 3.23 0.08 1.97
CA THR A 39 2.38 -1.12 1.90
C THR A 39 2.80 -2.16 2.94
N VAL A 40 4.08 -2.49 3.05
CA VAL A 40 4.60 -3.43 4.06
C VAL A 40 4.30 -2.93 5.47
N MET A 41 4.55 -1.65 5.74
CA MET A 41 4.21 -1.05 7.03
C MET A 41 2.71 -1.16 7.31
N THR A 42 1.85 -0.90 6.34
CA THR A 42 0.40 -1.02 6.55
C THR A 42 -0.05 -2.45 6.85
N ILE A 43 0.60 -3.45 6.25
CA ILE A 43 0.38 -4.87 6.52
C ILE A 43 0.88 -5.24 7.93
N ASP A 44 2.09 -4.83 8.31
CA ASP A 44 2.67 -5.14 9.63
C ASP A 44 1.87 -4.53 10.80
N TYR A 45 1.26 -3.36 10.56
CA TYR A 45 0.42 -2.69 11.54
C TYR A 45 -1.04 -3.18 11.51
N TYR A 46 -1.46 -3.95 10.50
CA TYR A 46 -2.79 -4.56 10.42
C TYR A 46 -3.27 -5.25 11.72
N PRO A 47 -2.51 -6.21 12.31
CA PRO A 47 -2.95 -6.95 13.51
C PRO A 47 -3.05 -6.06 14.75
N ARG A 48 -2.50 -4.84 14.70
CA ARG A 48 -2.48 -3.87 15.79
C ARG A 48 -3.72 -2.97 15.80
N TYR A 49 -4.45 -2.85 14.68
CA TYR A 49 -5.69 -2.07 14.63
C TYR A 49 -6.84 -2.79 15.34
N GLN A 50 -7.80 -2.01 15.88
CA GLN A 50 -9.10 -2.54 16.30
C GLN A 50 -9.95 -3.02 15.08
N PRO A 51 -10.97 -3.86 15.27
CA PRO A 51 -11.67 -4.55 14.16
C PRO A 51 -12.24 -3.63 13.07
N LYS A 52 -12.69 -2.40 13.41
CA LYS A 52 -13.20 -1.42 12.43
C LYS A 52 -12.09 -0.89 11.50
N PRO A 53 -10.98 -0.30 12.00
CA PRO A 53 -9.89 0.16 11.15
C PRO A 53 -9.15 -0.97 10.40
N GLN A 54 -9.24 -2.22 10.83
CA GLN A 54 -8.69 -3.36 10.09
C GLN A 54 -9.31 -3.49 8.68
N ALA A 55 -10.63 -3.42 8.55
CA ALA A 55 -11.30 -3.56 7.25
C ALA A 55 -10.89 -2.44 6.26
N THR A 56 -10.78 -1.21 6.74
CA THR A 56 -10.30 -0.06 5.95
C THR A 56 -8.86 -0.25 5.51
N THR A 57 -8.00 -0.71 6.40
CA THR A 57 -6.58 -1.00 6.13
C THR A 57 -6.41 -2.02 5.02
N CYS A 58 -7.14 -3.14 5.09
CA CYS A 58 -7.11 -4.18 4.06
C CYS A 58 -7.59 -3.65 2.70
N SER A 59 -8.72 -2.91 2.69
CA SER A 59 -9.26 -2.31 1.46
C SER A 59 -8.25 -1.36 0.80
N SER A 60 -7.60 -0.49 1.56
CA SER A 60 -6.59 0.44 1.04
C SER A 60 -5.40 -0.30 0.41
N VAL A 61 -4.89 -1.35 1.06
CA VAL A 61 -3.79 -2.16 0.50
C VAL A 61 -4.20 -2.83 -0.80
N ILE A 62 -5.40 -3.41 -0.87
CA ILE A 62 -5.92 -4.02 -2.10
C ILE A 62 -6.02 -2.99 -3.23
N LYS A 63 -6.54 -1.79 -2.95
CA LYS A 63 -6.64 -0.71 -3.94
C LYS A 63 -5.28 -0.29 -4.47
N MET A 64 -4.25 -0.23 -3.62
CA MET A 64 -2.88 0.09 -4.05
C MET A 64 -2.32 -0.97 -5.00
N ILE A 65 -2.52 -2.25 -4.68
CA ILE A 65 -2.08 -3.36 -5.53
C ILE A 65 -2.80 -3.31 -6.89
N LEU A 66 -4.11 -3.09 -6.89
CA LEU A 66 -4.90 -2.95 -8.13
C LEU A 66 -4.49 -1.73 -8.95
N ALA A 67 -4.23 -0.60 -8.30
CA ALA A 67 -3.76 0.62 -8.94
C ALA A 67 -2.41 0.36 -9.65
N LEU A 68 -1.49 -0.35 -9.01
CA LEU A 68 -0.20 -0.73 -9.60
C LEU A 68 -0.32 -1.80 -10.68
N GLN A 69 -1.34 -2.66 -10.67
CA GLN A 69 -1.58 -3.63 -11.74
C GLN A 69 -1.83 -2.96 -13.10
N THR A 70 -2.37 -1.74 -13.10
CA THR A 70 -2.51 -0.94 -14.33
C THR A 70 -1.17 -0.49 -14.91
N LYS A 71 -0.06 -0.72 -14.19
CA LYS A 71 1.32 -0.33 -14.52
C LYS A 71 2.21 -1.57 -14.71
N PRO A 72 2.22 -2.18 -15.91
CA PRO A 72 2.89 -3.48 -16.12
C PRO A 72 4.38 -3.49 -15.78
N ASN A 73 5.09 -2.38 -15.99
CA ASN A 73 6.52 -2.25 -15.67
C ASN A 73 6.79 -2.13 -14.16
N SER A 74 5.85 -1.57 -13.40
CA SER A 74 5.98 -1.32 -11.96
C SER A 74 5.40 -2.44 -11.10
N TYR A 75 4.42 -3.18 -11.62
CA TYR A 75 3.65 -4.17 -10.86
C TYR A 75 4.48 -5.39 -10.41
N LYS A 76 5.23 -6.01 -11.32
CA LYS A 76 6.02 -7.22 -11.00
C LYS A 76 7.13 -6.95 -9.98
N PRO A 77 7.96 -5.89 -10.14
CA PRO A 77 8.96 -5.53 -9.13
C PRO A 77 8.33 -5.26 -7.76
N PHE A 78 7.22 -4.52 -7.74
CA PHE A 78 6.50 -4.18 -6.51
C PHE A 78 6.01 -5.44 -5.78
N LEU A 79 5.31 -6.33 -6.49
CA LEU A 79 4.77 -7.58 -5.93
C LEU A 79 5.84 -8.53 -5.37
N SER A 80 6.97 -8.66 -6.06
CA SER A 80 8.09 -9.48 -5.62
C SER A 80 8.67 -8.96 -4.30
N ARG A 81 8.71 -7.64 -4.12
CA ARG A 81 9.33 -6.99 -2.95
C ARG A 81 8.42 -6.92 -1.74
N ILE A 82 7.10 -6.85 -1.92
CA ILE A 82 6.13 -6.97 -0.82
C ILE A 82 5.89 -8.43 -0.38
N GLY A 83 6.60 -9.41 -0.96
CA GLY A 83 6.58 -10.81 -0.55
C GLY A 83 5.35 -11.62 -1.01
N ILE A 84 4.45 -11.04 -1.82
CA ILE A 84 3.27 -11.74 -2.34
C ILE A 84 3.66 -12.80 -3.38
N PHE A 85 4.76 -12.60 -4.10
CA PHE A 85 5.37 -13.60 -4.99
C PHE A 85 6.70 -14.08 -4.42
N THR A 86 6.63 -14.91 -3.37
CA THR A 86 7.77 -15.70 -2.90
C THR A 86 7.46 -17.18 -3.11
N TYR A 87 7.40 -17.62 -4.38
CA TYR A 87 7.42 -19.03 -4.80
C TYR A 87 8.07 -19.15 -6.17
#